data_AF-B7K5A7-F1
#
_entry.id   AF-B7K5A7-F1
#
_cell.length_a   1.000
_cell.length_b   1.000
_cell.length_c   1.000
_cell.angle_alpha   90.00
_cell.angle_beta   90.00
_cell.angle_gamma   90.00
#
_symmetry.space_group_name_H-M   'P 1'
#
loop_
_entity.id
_entity.type
_entity.pdbx_description
1 polymer ?
#
loop_
_entity_poly.entity_id
_entity_poly.type
_entity_poly.pdbx_seq_one_letter_code
_entity_poly.pdbx_strand_id
1 'polypeptide(L)'
;MLEQRNNPEKVNVFAPGVAFFVLTFQDILRITESKITHPELLMIAQYNRQEDLGHEQWFLQDLHQLGINCDAFLLFGQEYFQTRDTSFEIISEIYQASDDRIRLVIPLALEAAGHVFFSRVHQLFYGTKYHTKLKYFSQEHFQIELNHTFRQEDINNMILSIELTDELYQEAMQVVDRVFTALSNMLCSLNHKITKDEERTVEKVY
;
A
#
# COMPACT_ATOMS: atom_id res chain seq x y z
N MET A 1 -27.06 -3.63 15.01
CA MET A 1 -25.94 -2.68 14.92
C MET A 1 -24.85 -3.19 15.83
N LEU A 2 -23.84 -3.86 15.28
CA LEU A 2 -22.68 -4.29 16.03
C LEU A 2 -21.78 -3.06 16.19
N GLU A 3 -21.62 -2.58 17.42
CA GLU A 3 -20.55 -1.65 17.76
C GLU A 3 -19.24 -2.29 17.29
N GLN A 4 -18.62 -1.72 16.26
CA GLN A 4 -17.22 -2.00 15.95
C GLN A 4 -16.42 -1.52 17.15
N ARG A 5 -16.16 -2.42 18.10
CA ARG A 5 -15.24 -2.14 19.20
C ARG A 5 -13.88 -1.91 18.58
N ASN A 6 -13.47 -0.65 18.54
CA ASN A 6 -12.11 -0.24 18.25
C ASN A 6 -11.20 -0.94 19.27
N ASN A 7 -10.48 -1.95 18.82
CA ASN A 7 -9.59 -2.74 19.65
C ASN A 7 -8.14 -2.27 19.40
N PRO A 8 -7.49 -1.60 20.37
CA PRO A 8 -6.09 -1.18 20.27
C PRO A 8 -5.12 -2.31 19.88
N GLU A 9 -5.48 -3.57 20.17
CA GLU A 9 -4.67 -4.74 19.80
C GLU A 9 -4.61 -4.92 18.27
N LYS A 10 -5.66 -4.55 17.52
CA LYS A 10 -5.65 -4.61 16.05
C LYS A 10 -4.60 -3.67 15.47
N VAL A 11 -4.49 -2.47 16.03
CA VAL A 11 -3.50 -1.47 15.62
C VAL A 11 -2.08 -1.99 15.81
N ASN A 12 -1.83 -2.66 16.95
CA ASN A 12 -0.51 -3.20 17.30
C ASN A 12 -0.07 -4.38 16.43
N VAL A 13 -0.99 -5.08 15.77
CA VAL A 13 -0.66 -6.13 14.78
C VAL A 13 -0.60 -5.55 13.37
N PHE A 14 -1.53 -4.66 13.04
CA PHE A 14 -1.70 -4.12 11.70
C PHE A 14 -0.57 -3.18 11.28
N ALA A 15 -0.28 -2.16 12.08
CA ALA A 15 0.75 -1.16 11.76
C ALA A 15 2.15 -1.77 11.52
N PRO A 16 2.68 -2.64 12.40
CA PRO A 16 3.94 -3.33 12.12
C PRO A 16 3.80 -4.31 10.95
N GLY A 17 2.64 -4.94 10.78
CA GLY A 17 2.41 -5.95 9.75
C GLY A 17 2.44 -5.43 8.32
N VAL A 18 2.11 -4.16 8.09
CA VAL A 18 2.22 -3.52 6.77
C VAL A 18 3.58 -2.82 6.55
N ALA A 19 4.44 -2.78 7.56
CA ALA A 19 5.60 -1.89 7.57
C ALA A 19 6.56 -2.14 6.40
N PHE A 20 6.86 -3.40 6.11
CA PHE A 20 7.75 -3.71 5.00
C PHE A 20 7.19 -3.26 3.66
N PHE A 21 5.88 -3.44 3.44
CA PHE A 21 5.23 -3.04 2.20
C PHE A 21 5.25 -1.52 2.02
N VAL A 22 4.89 -0.76 3.07
CA VAL A 22 4.89 0.71 3.01
C VAL A 22 6.29 1.25 2.72
N LEU A 23 7.33 0.71 3.35
CA LEU A 23 8.71 1.12 3.07
C LEU A 23 9.17 0.71 1.67
N THR A 24 8.74 -0.45 1.18
CA THR A 24 9.09 -0.95 -0.16
C THR A 24 8.33 -0.21 -1.27
N PHE A 25 7.23 0.46 -0.97
CA PHE A 25 6.45 1.19 -1.96
C PHE A 25 7.28 2.27 -2.68
N GLN A 26 8.15 2.97 -1.95
CA GLN A 26 9.12 3.91 -2.53
C GLN A 26 10.08 3.24 -3.52
N ASP A 27 10.50 2.00 -3.24
CA ASP A 27 11.32 1.21 -4.16
C ASP A 27 10.55 0.73 -5.38
N ILE A 28 9.28 0.37 -5.24
CA ILE A 28 8.40 0.03 -6.37
C ILE A 28 8.33 1.21 -7.34
N LEU A 29 8.06 2.43 -6.85
CA LEU A 29 7.98 3.62 -7.68
C LEU A 29 9.33 3.96 -8.32
N ARG A 30 10.42 3.95 -7.54
CA ARG A 30 11.78 4.21 -8.02
C ARG A 30 12.24 3.21 -9.08
N ILE A 31 11.98 1.91 -8.88
CA ILE A 31 12.37 0.87 -9.82
C ILE A 31 11.55 1.00 -11.09
N THR A 32 10.24 1.23 -10.99
CA THR A 32 9.36 1.45 -12.16
C THR A 32 9.88 2.61 -13.01
N GLU A 33 10.13 3.77 -12.40
CA GLU A 33 10.72 4.93 -13.08
C GLU A 33 12.03 4.56 -13.79
N SER A 34 12.94 3.84 -13.11
CA SER A 34 14.24 3.47 -13.67
C SER A 34 14.19 2.49 -14.85
N LYS A 35 13.05 1.82 -15.05
CA LYS A 35 12.87 0.80 -16.09
C LYS A 35 12.09 1.30 -17.29
N ILE A 36 11.36 2.41 -17.16
CA ILE A 36 10.63 3.01 -18.26
C ILE A 36 11.60 3.82 -19.12
N THR A 37 11.48 3.62 -20.43
CA THR A 37 12.31 4.25 -21.46
C THR A 37 11.52 5.19 -22.37
N HIS A 38 10.21 4.97 -22.53
CA HIS A 38 9.35 5.85 -23.31
C HIS A 38 9.17 7.21 -22.62
N PRO A 39 9.50 8.35 -23.27
CA PRO A 39 9.53 9.67 -22.60
C PRO A 39 8.22 10.09 -21.93
N GLU A 40 7.09 9.90 -22.59
CA GLU A 40 5.79 10.31 -22.04
C GLU A 40 5.36 9.44 -20.85
N LEU A 41 5.72 8.15 -20.88
CA LEU A 41 5.42 7.21 -19.80
C LEU A 41 6.34 7.45 -18.62
N LEU A 42 7.59 7.84 -18.89
CA LEU A 42 8.55 8.22 -17.86
C LEU A 42 8.07 9.44 -17.08
N MET A 43 7.46 10.43 -17.75
CA MET A 43 6.87 11.58 -17.07
C MET A 43 5.78 11.16 -16.07
N ILE A 44 4.91 10.21 -16.43
CA ILE A 44 3.89 9.69 -15.52
C ILE A 44 4.55 8.98 -14.33
N ALA A 45 5.55 8.13 -14.57
CA ALA A 45 6.24 7.42 -13.49
C ALA A 45 6.99 8.35 -12.53
N GLN A 46 7.65 9.39 -13.06
CA GLN A 46 8.32 10.43 -12.27
C GLN A 46 7.32 11.20 -11.41
N TYR A 47 6.18 11.53 -12.00
CA TYR A 47 5.09 12.19 -11.31
C TYR A 47 4.56 11.32 -10.14
N ASN A 48 4.24 10.05 -10.37
CA ASN A 48 3.79 9.14 -9.30
C ASN A 48 4.80 9.04 -8.16
N ARG A 49 6.10 8.97 -8.47
CA ARG A 49 7.15 8.95 -7.46
C ARG A 49 7.24 10.26 -6.67
N GLN A 50 7.07 11.39 -7.35
CA GLN A 50 7.17 12.70 -6.71
C GLN A 50 5.99 12.96 -5.76
N GLU A 51 4.79 12.50 -6.10
CA GLU A 51 3.60 12.67 -5.26
C GLU A 51 3.66 11.84 -3.97
N ASP A 52 4.21 10.62 -4.03
CA ASP A 52 4.31 9.74 -2.85
C ASP A 52 5.55 10.02 -1.99
N LEU A 53 6.43 10.95 -2.41
CA LEU A 53 7.70 11.19 -1.74
C LEU A 53 7.49 11.68 -0.30
N GLY A 54 8.01 10.93 0.68
CA GLY A 54 7.96 11.28 2.09
C GLY A 54 6.85 10.59 2.89
N HIS A 55 5.96 9.85 2.23
CA HIS A 55 4.93 9.04 2.89
C HIS A 55 5.55 7.99 3.82
N GLU A 56 6.71 7.43 3.47
CA GLU A 56 7.45 6.50 4.32
C GLU A 56 7.89 7.14 5.64
N GLN A 57 8.18 8.45 5.64
CA GLN A 57 8.56 9.19 6.86
C GLN A 57 7.35 9.42 7.76
N TRP A 58 6.18 9.71 7.18
CA TRP A 58 4.94 9.80 7.94
C TRP A 58 4.61 8.46 8.60
N PHE A 59 4.81 7.36 7.86
CA PHE A 59 4.59 6.02 8.39
C PHE A 59 5.54 5.68 9.55
N LEU A 60 6.83 5.98 9.41
CA LEU A 60 7.80 5.77 10.49
C LEU A 60 7.50 6.63 11.73
N GLN A 61 7.00 7.86 11.54
CA GLN A 61 6.54 8.71 12.65
C GLN A 61 5.35 8.10 13.36
N ASP A 62 4.41 7.49 12.62
CA ASP A 62 3.26 6.79 13.19
C ASP A 62 3.68 5.57 14.00
N LEU A 63 4.60 4.74 13.49
CA LEU A 63 5.14 3.60 14.24
C LEU A 63 5.78 4.06 15.56
N HIS A 64 6.61 5.11 15.50
CA HIS A 64 7.19 5.69 16.71
C HIS A 64 6.12 6.19 17.70
N GLN A 65 5.07 6.86 17.21
CA GLN A 65 3.97 7.35 18.04
C GLN A 65 3.15 6.20 18.67
N LEU A 66 3.08 5.05 18.01
CA LEU A 66 2.48 3.82 18.52
C LEU A 66 3.39 3.06 19.50
N GLY A 67 4.66 3.48 19.65
CA GLY A 67 5.65 2.79 20.48
C GLY A 67 6.24 1.54 19.82
N ILE A 68 6.14 1.43 18.50
CA ILE A 68 6.64 0.32 17.71
C ILE A 68 8.04 0.66 17.19
N ASN A 69 9.02 -0.18 17.52
CA ASN A 69 10.37 -0.05 16.98
C ASN A 69 10.45 -0.69 15.59
N CYS A 70 10.70 0.12 14.56
CA CYS A 70 10.89 -0.38 13.20
C CYS A 70 12.37 -0.76 12.98
N ASP A 71 12.72 -2.00 13.29
CA ASP A 71 14.08 -2.52 13.14
C ASP A 71 14.14 -3.72 12.16
N ALA A 72 15.34 -4.26 11.96
CA ALA A 72 15.54 -5.40 11.07
C ALA A 72 14.77 -6.65 11.53
N PHE A 73 14.51 -6.85 12.83
CA PHE A 73 13.73 -7.98 13.32
C PHE A 73 12.26 -7.83 12.96
N LEU A 74 11.71 -6.62 13.07
CA LEU A 74 10.36 -6.35 12.59
C LEU A 74 10.26 -6.58 11.08
N LEU A 75 11.18 -5.98 10.31
CA LEU A 75 11.11 -5.96 8.86
C LEU A 75 11.42 -7.32 8.22
N PHE A 76 12.40 -8.05 8.73
CA PHE A 76 12.89 -9.30 8.13
C PHE A 76 12.61 -10.56 8.97
N GLY A 77 11.96 -10.41 10.14
CA GLY A 77 11.55 -11.53 10.99
C GLY A 77 10.45 -12.39 10.39
N GLN A 78 10.22 -13.56 10.99
CA GLN A 78 9.22 -14.52 10.50
C GLN A 78 7.77 -14.06 10.68
N GLU A 79 7.53 -13.03 11.49
CA GLU A 79 6.17 -12.67 11.89
C GLU A 79 5.30 -12.12 10.75
N TYR A 80 5.91 -11.38 9.82
CA TYR A 80 5.23 -10.70 8.72
C TYR A 80 5.85 -11.06 7.36
N PHE A 81 6.27 -12.32 7.20
CA PHE A 81 6.94 -12.75 5.96
C PHE A 81 6.04 -12.61 4.72
N GLN A 82 4.72 -12.83 4.84
CA GLN A 82 3.79 -12.67 3.71
C GLN A 82 3.78 -11.24 3.16
N THR A 83 3.95 -10.23 4.02
CA THR A 83 4.07 -8.82 3.59
C THR A 83 5.31 -8.63 2.75
N ARG A 84 6.44 -9.24 3.13
CA ARG A 84 7.67 -9.21 2.32
C ARG A 84 7.52 -9.92 1.00
N ASP A 85 6.97 -11.14 1.01
CA ASP A 85 6.79 -11.93 -0.19
C ASP A 85 5.88 -11.18 -1.18
N THR A 86 4.80 -10.57 -0.70
CA THR A 86 3.92 -9.69 -1.50
C THR A 86 4.69 -8.53 -2.13
N SER A 87 5.55 -7.84 -1.36
CA SER A 87 6.39 -6.77 -1.90
C SER A 87 7.35 -7.26 -2.98
N PHE A 88 7.94 -8.44 -2.82
CA PHE A 88 8.83 -9.03 -3.81
C PHE A 88 8.09 -9.50 -5.07
N GLU A 89 6.90 -10.08 -4.91
CA GLU A 89 6.01 -10.44 -6.03
C GLU A 89 5.70 -9.22 -6.89
N ILE A 90 5.30 -8.10 -6.27
CA ILE A 90 5.00 -6.85 -6.99
C ILE A 90 6.24 -6.29 -7.68
N ILE A 91 7.40 -6.30 -7.01
CA ILE A 91 8.66 -5.87 -7.66
C ILE A 91 8.98 -6.77 -8.86
N SER A 92 8.77 -8.07 -8.73
CA SER A 92 9.00 -9.04 -9.81
C SER A 92 8.15 -8.74 -11.05
N GLU A 93 6.89 -8.31 -10.89
CA GLU A 93 6.05 -7.86 -12.01
C GLU A 93 6.68 -6.71 -12.80
N ILE A 94 7.35 -5.77 -12.13
CA ILE A 94 8.04 -4.63 -12.80
C ILE A 94 9.17 -5.14 -13.70
N TYR A 95 9.92 -6.14 -13.23
CA TYR A 95 11.02 -6.73 -13.99
C TYR A 95 10.54 -7.64 -15.13
N GLN A 96 9.40 -8.30 -14.96
CA GLN A 96 8.84 -9.23 -15.94
C GLN A 96 7.98 -8.55 -17.02
N ALA A 97 7.48 -7.34 -16.75
CA ALA A 97 6.65 -6.58 -17.68
C ALA A 97 7.28 -6.52 -19.08
N SER A 98 6.48 -6.85 -20.10
CA SER A 98 6.94 -6.91 -21.50
C SER A 98 7.19 -5.53 -22.09
N ASP A 99 6.50 -4.51 -21.59
CA ASP A 99 6.42 -3.15 -22.15
C ASP A 99 6.32 -2.09 -21.05
N ASP A 100 6.74 -0.85 -21.34
CA ASP A 100 6.68 0.27 -20.41
C ASP A 100 5.24 0.61 -19.98
N ARG A 101 4.25 0.39 -20.85
CA ARG A 101 2.82 0.53 -20.52
C ARG A 101 2.41 -0.48 -19.47
N ILE A 102 2.87 -1.72 -19.57
CA ILE A 102 2.62 -2.76 -18.57
C ILE A 102 3.32 -2.43 -17.26
N ARG A 103 4.54 -1.87 -17.29
CA ARG A 103 5.22 -1.39 -16.08
C ARG A 103 4.42 -0.31 -15.36
N LEU A 104 3.81 0.62 -16.10
CA LEU A 104 2.96 1.68 -15.53
C LEU A 104 1.66 1.17 -14.92
N VAL A 105 1.11 0.04 -15.40
CA VAL A 105 -0.09 -0.57 -14.81
C VAL A 105 0.12 -0.88 -13.32
N ILE A 106 1.33 -1.25 -12.92
CA ILE A 106 1.65 -1.67 -11.55
C ILE A 106 1.43 -0.51 -10.54
N PRO A 107 2.12 0.64 -10.62
CA PRO A 107 1.87 1.74 -9.70
C PRO A 107 0.43 2.27 -9.77
N LEU A 108 -0.22 2.27 -10.95
CA LEU A 108 -1.61 2.70 -11.09
C LEU A 108 -2.59 1.74 -10.36
N ALA A 109 -2.34 0.43 -10.43
CA ALA A 109 -3.12 -0.56 -9.70
C ALA A 109 -2.93 -0.41 -8.18
N LEU A 110 -1.71 -0.12 -7.73
CA LEU A 110 -1.41 0.12 -6.32
C LEU A 110 -2.04 1.41 -5.80
N GLU A 111 -2.04 2.48 -6.60
CA GLU A 111 -2.73 3.74 -6.27
C GLU A 111 -4.24 3.51 -6.12
N ALA A 112 -4.86 2.79 -7.06
CA ALA A 112 -6.26 2.41 -6.97
C ALA A 112 -6.56 1.58 -5.70
N ALA A 113 -5.68 0.64 -5.34
CA ALA A 113 -5.79 -0.11 -4.10
C ALA A 113 -5.61 0.78 -2.85
N GLY A 114 -4.70 1.75 -2.92
CA GLY A 114 -4.43 2.75 -1.88
C GLY A 114 -5.69 3.56 -1.52
N HIS A 115 -6.45 4.02 -2.52
CA HIS A 115 -7.71 4.73 -2.27
C HIS A 115 -8.70 3.91 -1.45
N VAL A 116 -8.87 2.63 -1.79
CA VAL A 116 -9.75 1.74 -1.03
C VAL A 116 -9.16 1.48 0.36
N PHE A 117 -7.86 1.23 0.46
CA PHE A 117 -7.14 0.99 1.70
C PHE A 117 -7.31 2.15 2.70
N PHE A 118 -6.97 3.38 2.32
CA PHE A 118 -7.05 4.53 3.22
C PHE A 118 -8.49 4.88 3.61
N SER A 119 -9.49 4.61 2.73
CA SER A 119 -10.91 4.75 3.08
C SER A 119 -11.36 3.86 4.24
N ARG A 120 -10.64 2.75 4.49
CA ARG A 120 -10.94 1.79 5.57
C ARG A 120 -10.01 1.92 6.76
N VAL A 121 -8.72 2.16 6.51
CA VAL A 121 -7.71 2.16 7.57
C VAL A 121 -7.86 3.33 8.52
N HIS A 122 -8.24 4.52 8.05
CA HIS A 122 -8.48 5.65 8.96
C HIS A 122 -9.56 5.30 10.02
N GLN A 123 -10.54 4.46 9.67
CA GLN A 123 -11.59 4.00 10.59
C GLN A 123 -11.04 3.10 11.69
N LEU A 124 -9.98 2.33 11.42
CA LEU A 124 -9.33 1.47 12.42
C LEU A 124 -8.67 2.30 13.53
N PHE A 125 -8.14 3.47 13.17
CA PHE A 125 -7.49 4.38 14.11
C PHE A 125 -8.43 5.39 14.72
N TYR A 126 -9.57 5.65 14.08
CA TYR A 126 -10.63 6.53 14.57
C TYR A 126 -11.12 6.05 15.95
N GLY A 127 -11.15 6.94 16.94
CA GLY A 127 -11.56 6.60 18.31
C GLY A 127 -10.48 5.92 19.18
N THR A 128 -9.29 5.66 18.66
CA THR A 128 -8.13 5.33 19.50
C THR A 128 -7.54 6.59 20.13
N LYS A 129 -6.73 6.48 21.19
CA LYS A 129 -6.01 7.64 21.77
C LYS A 129 -4.98 8.27 20.82
N TYR A 130 -4.72 7.65 19.67
CA TYR A 130 -3.71 8.05 18.70
C TYR A 130 -4.30 8.81 17.51
N HIS A 131 -5.62 8.82 17.31
CA HIS A 131 -6.26 9.33 16.08
C HIS A 131 -5.83 10.75 15.64
N THR A 132 -5.48 11.65 16.57
CA THR A 132 -5.01 13.02 16.25
C THR A 132 -3.50 13.17 16.16
N LYS A 133 -2.73 12.11 16.45
CA LYS A 133 -1.26 12.14 16.50
C LYS A 133 -0.60 11.43 15.34
N LEU A 134 -1.38 10.67 14.57
CA LEU A 134 -0.90 9.95 13.40
C LEU A 134 -0.97 10.86 12.18
N LYS A 135 -0.07 10.64 11.24
CA LYS A 135 0.01 11.32 9.94
C LYS A 135 -0.34 10.36 8.82
N TYR A 136 0.34 9.22 8.72
CA TYR A 136 0.11 8.26 7.65
C TYR A 136 -1.25 7.56 7.77
N PHE A 137 -1.69 7.23 8.99
CA PHE A 137 -3.00 6.62 9.22
C PHE A 137 -4.12 7.64 9.49
N SER A 138 -3.85 8.92 9.28
CA SER A 138 -4.76 10.01 9.63
C SER A 138 -5.84 10.24 8.58
N GLN A 139 -6.90 10.93 8.98
CA GLN A 139 -7.95 11.37 8.06
C GLN A 139 -7.43 12.42 7.09
N GLU A 140 -6.48 13.25 7.51
CA GLU A 140 -5.83 14.25 6.67
C GLU A 140 -5.05 13.60 5.53
N HIS A 141 -4.34 12.49 5.77
CA HIS A 141 -3.72 11.72 4.68
C HIS A 141 -4.76 11.16 3.72
N PHE A 142 -5.85 10.56 4.23
CA PHE A 142 -6.95 10.13 3.36
C PHE A 142 -7.53 11.28 2.51
N GLN A 143 -7.62 12.49 3.06
CA GLN A 143 -8.09 13.66 2.32
C GLN A 143 -7.07 14.17 1.28
N ILE A 144 -5.77 14.02 1.53
CA ILE A 144 -4.69 14.28 0.56
C ILE A 144 -4.80 13.29 -0.59
N GLU A 145 -4.95 11.99 -0.30
CA GLU A 145 -5.13 10.94 -1.31
C GLU A 145 -6.37 11.18 -2.18
N LEU A 146 -7.50 11.59 -1.59
CA LEU A 146 -8.68 11.99 -2.37
C LEU A 146 -8.40 13.19 -3.28
N ASN A 147 -7.54 14.12 -2.85
CA ASN A 147 -7.20 15.32 -3.63
C ASN A 147 -6.14 15.03 -4.72
N HIS A 148 -5.30 14.00 -4.58
CA HIS A 148 -4.42 13.53 -5.65
C HIS A 148 -5.25 13.11 -6.88
N THR A 149 -6.39 12.45 -6.67
CA THR A 149 -7.32 12.08 -7.76
C THR A 149 -7.87 13.30 -8.52
N PHE A 150 -8.01 14.46 -7.88
CA PHE A 150 -8.68 15.63 -8.44
C PHE A 150 -7.76 16.71 -9.03
N ARG A 151 -6.44 16.71 -8.77
CA ARG A 151 -5.55 17.85 -9.12
C ARG A 151 -4.75 17.70 -10.40
N GLN A 152 -4.84 16.60 -11.13
CA GLN A 152 -3.96 16.36 -12.29
C GLN A 152 -4.71 15.92 -13.55
N GLU A 153 -5.50 16.83 -14.10
CA GLU A 153 -6.15 16.65 -15.40
C GLU A 153 -5.12 16.32 -16.51
N ASP A 154 -3.94 16.94 -16.52
CA ASP A 154 -2.92 16.72 -17.56
C ASP A 154 -2.33 15.30 -17.53
N ILE A 155 -1.93 14.80 -16.35
CA ILE A 155 -1.40 13.43 -16.21
C ILE A 155 -2.51 12.41 -16.48
N ASN A 156 -3.74 12.66 -15.99
CA ASN A 156 -4.88 11.80 -16.27
C ASN A 156 -5.20 11.73 -17.78
N ASN A 157 -5.13 12.86 -18.49
CA ASN A 157 -5.31 12.89 -19.93
C ASN A 157 -4.20 12.12 -20.66
N MET A 158 -2.94 12.22 -20.21
CA MET A 158 -1.85 11.41 -20.74
C MET A 158 -2.14 9.91 -20.54
N ILE A 159 -2.53 9.49 -19.33
CA ILE A 159 -2.87 8.09 -19.04
C ILE A 159 -4.02 7.60 -19.94
N LEU A 160 -5.09 8.39 -20.07
CA LEU A 160 -6.26 8.05 -20.88
C LEU A 160 -5.97 8.00 -22.39
N SER A 161 -4.89 8.65 -22.85
CA SER A 161 -4.42 8.61 -24.23
C SER A 161 -3.54 7.41 -24.55
N ILE A 162 -3.13 6.61 -23.55
CA ILE A 162 -2.27 5.43 -23.76
C ILE A 162 -3.06 4.38 -24.55
N GLU A 163 -2.61 4.11 -25.78
CA GLU A 163 -3.17 3.04 -26.60
C GLU A 163 -2.51 1.70 -26.26
N LEU A 164 -3.36 0.70 -26.03
CA LEU A 164 -2.98 -0.69 -25.85
C LEU A 164 -3.42 -1.49 -27.07
N THR A 165 -2.56 -2.42 -27.51
CA THR A 165 -3.01 -3.49 -28.39
C THR A 165 -3.85 -4.48 -27.58
N ASP A 166 -4.59 -5.36 -28.25
CA ASP A 166 -5.36 -6.39 -27.57
C ASP A 166 -4.47 -7.27 -26.67
N GLU A 167 -3.26 -7.60 -27.12
CA GLU A 167 -2.29 -8.40 -26.35
C GLU A 167 -1.86 -7.68 -25.07
N LEU A 168 -1.51 -6.38 -25.18
CA LEU A 168 -1.09 -5.59 -24.04
C LEU A 168 -2.25 -5.31 -23.08
N TYR A 169 -3.47 -5.17 -23.59
CA TYR A 169 -4.65 -5.04 -22.76
C TYR A 169 -4.88 -6.32 -21.93
N GLN A 170 -4.75 -7.51 -22.55
CA GLN A 170 -4.87 -8.77 -21.82
C GLN A 170 -3.75 -8.93 -20.78
N GLU A 171 -2.51 -8.59 -21.13
CA GLU A 171 -1.39 -8.63 -20.17
C GLU A 171 -1.62 -7.66 -19.01
N ALA A 172 -2.06 -6.43 -19.29
CA ALA A 172 -2.37 -5.43 -18.27
C ALA A 172 -3.43 -5.95 -17.28
N MET A 173 -4.52 -6.54 -17.78
CA MET A 173 -5.55 -7.15 -16.93
C MET A 173 -4.98 -8.25 -16.04
N GLN A 174 -4.12 -9.12 -16.58
CA GLN A 174 -3.49 -10.17 -15.79
C GLN A 174 -2.52 -9.63 -14.73
N VAL A 175 -1.78 -8.55 -15.04
CA VAL A 175 -0.92 -7.86 -14.06
C VAL A 175 -1.76 -7.27 -12.94
N VAL A 176 -2.86 -6.59 -13.27
CA VAL A 176 -3.82 -6.07 -12.28
C VAL A 176 -4.31 -7.20 -11.38
N ASP A 177 -4.78 -8.31 -11.94
CA ASP A 177 -5.27 -9.45 -11.17
C ASP A 177 -4.20 -10.02 -10.22
N ARG A 178 -2.95 -10.14 -10.68
CA ARG A 178 -1.84 -10.60 -9.84
C ARG A 178 -1.51 -9.63 -8.71
N VAL A 179 -1.44 -8.32 -9.00
CA VAL A 179 -1.20 -7.28 -7.99
C VAL A 179 -2.29 -7.30 -6.91
N PHE A 180 -3.56 -7.31 -7.32
CA PHE A 180 -4.68 -7.36 -6.37
C PHE A 180 -4.75 -8.67 -5.59
N THR A 181 -4.38 -9.79 -6.20
CA THR A 181 -4.28 -11.09 -5.51
C THR A 181 -3.20 -11.05 -4.44
N ALA A 182 -2.01 -10.54 -4.76
CA ALA A 182 -0.90 -10.42 -3.81
C ALA A 182 -1.29 -9.52 -2.62
N LEU A 183 -1.85 -8.34 -2.89
CA LEU A 183 -2.35 -7.44 -1.85
C LEU A 183 -3.45 -8.08 -0.98
N SER A 184 -4.39 -8.80 -1.61
CA SER A 184 -5.46 -9.50 -0.89
C SER A 184 -4.89 -10.58 0.02
N ASN A 185 -3.93 -11.37 -0.44
CA ASN A 185 -3.26 -12.40 0.36
C ASN A 185 -2.54 -11.80 1.58
N MET A 186 -1.82 -10.68 1.38
CA MET A 186 -1.18 -9.94 2.47
C MET A 186 -2.21 -9.50 3.53
N LEU A 187 -3.27 -8.81 3.11
CA LEU A 187 -4.29 -8.29 4.04
C LEU A 187 -5.10 -9.40 4.71
N CYS A 188 -5.40 -10.49 4.00
CA CYS A 188 -6.02 -11.68 4.58
C CYS A 188 -5.14 -12.33 5.65
N SER A 189 -3.83 -12.45 5.40
CA SER A 189 -2.87 -12.99 6.38
C SER A 189 -2.82 -12.13 7.65
N LEU A 190 -2.76 -10.80 7.49
CA LEU A 190 -2.80 -9.85 8.60
C LEU A 190 -4.12 -9.94 9.38
N ASN A 191 -5.24 -10.00 8.69
CA ASN A 191 -6.55 -10.13 9.33
C ASN A 191 -6.66 -11.43 10.12
N HIS A 192 -6.19 -12.56 9.57
CA HIS A 192 -6.17 -13.85 10.28
C HIS A 192 -5.30 -13.81 11.54
N LYS A 193 -4.17 -13.09 11.49
CA LYS A 193 -3.30 -12.90 12.65
C LYS A 193 -3.98 -12.05 13.73
N ILE A 194 -4.64 -10.96 13.32
CA ILE A 194 -5.46 -10.13 14.21
C ILE A 194 -6.53 -10.98 14.91
N THR A 195 -7.31 -11.78 14.17
CA THR A 195 -8.38 -12.59 14.77
C THR A 195 -7.86 -13.66 15.73
N LYS A 196 -6.71 -14.28 15.43
CA LYS A 196 -6.09 -15.27 16.32
C LYS A 196 -5.57 -14.67 17.62
N ASP A 197 -5.01 -13.46 17.56
CA ASP A 197 -4.55 -12.78 18.78
C ASP A 197 -5.74 -12.39 19.67
N GLU A 198 -6.88 -11.98 19.07
CA GLU A 198 -8.12 -11.72 19.83
C GLU A 198 -8.63 -12.98 20.56
N GLU A 199 -8.62 -14.15 19.91
CA GLU A 199 -9.02 -15.43 20.52
C GLU A 199 -8.12 -15.79 21.73
N ARG A 200 -6.80 -15.60 21.61
CA ARG A 200 -5.83 -15.86 22.69
C ARG A 200 -5.98 -14.92 23.87
N THR A 201 -6.33 -13.66 23.64
CA THR A 201 -6.55 -12.69 24.73
C THR A 201 -7.81 -13.06 25.51
N VAL A 202 -8.87 -13.54 24.86
CA VAL A 202 -10.10 -14.01 25.53
C VAL A 202 -9.85 -15.24 26.40
N GLU A 203 -9.07 -16.21 25.92
CA GLU A 203 -8.73 -17.42 26.71
C GLU A 203 -7.92 -17.14 27.98
N LYS A 204 -7.16 -16.03 28.04
CA LYS A 204 -6.35 -15.65 29.22
C LYS A 204 -7.13 -14.92 30.32
N VAL A 205 -8.39 -14.56 30.06
CA VAL A 205 -9.25 -13.78 30.99
C VAL A 205 -10.21 -14.68 31.78
N TYR A 206 -10.21 -15.99 31.51
CA TYR A 206 -10.92 -17.02 32.27
C TYR A 206 -9.95 -17.93 33.02
#